data_AF-A0AB35BHN9-F1
#
_entry.id   AF-A0AB35BHN9-F1
#
_cell.length_a   1.000
_cell.length_b   1.000
_cell.length_c   1.000
_cell.angle_alpha   90.00
_cell.angle_beta   90.00
_cell.angle_gamma   90.00
#
_symmetry.space_group_name_H-M   'P 1'
#
loop_
_entity.id
_entity.type
_entity.pdbx_description
1 polymer ?
#
loop_
_entity_poly.entity_id
_entity_poly.type
_entity_poly.pdbx_seq_one_letter_code
_entity_poly.pdbx_strand_id
1 'polypeptide(L)'
;MKHETPPRAGRPRDLSKDEATLVATRRLLSEVGYQQTTVAAIARMAGVNTPAIYRRWPTREALIEEAVHGTGGHPLPDESGDLRTDLATWVRIFLIRAARPAARAGVPGLLADSQTQEARQRLLAIGAPVRKAFQELLDGAVARGEIAAGVNAMFLFDLLSGTTTMRGLTRGVEDEEDFVDALAGSLYVLAAHATEASDVTAVNR
;
A
#
# COMPACT_ATOMS: atom_id res chain seq x y z
N MET A 1 38.93 15.20 -34.75
CA MET A 1 38.02 15.28 -33.59
C MET A 1 36.67 14.73 -34.05
N LYS A 2 36.21 13.60 -33.50
CA LYS A 2 34.89 13.03 -33.81
C LYS A 2 33.89 13.59 -32.80
N HIS A 3 32.83 14.25 -33.28
CA HIS A 3 31.72 14.68 -32.45
C HIS A 3 30.82 13.48 -32.16
N GLU A 4 30.76 13.05 -30.89
CA GLU A 4 29.74 12.12 -30.42
C GLU A 4 28.44 12.87 -30.16
N THR A 5 27.39 12.48 -30.88
CA THR A 5 26.03 12.97 -30.65
C THR A 5 25.48 12.35 -29.36
N PRO A 6 24.94 13.15 -28.42
CA PRO A 6 24.39 12.61 -27.18
C PRO A 6 23.19 11.68 -27.47
N PRO A 7 23.01 10.61 -26.66
CA PRO A 7 21.90 9.69 -26.83
C PRO A 7 20.58 10.45 -26.73
N ARG A 8 19.70 10.23 -27.72
CA ARG A 8 18.33 10.76 -27.75
C ARG A 8 17.62 10.34 -26.45
N ALA A 9 17.40 11.30 -25.55
CA ALA A 9 16.51 11.12 -24.42
C ALA A 9 15.14 10.66 -24.95
N GLY A 10 14.67 9.51 -24.48
CA GLY A 10 13.39 8.94 -24.90
C GLY A 10 12.25 9.94 -24.72
N ARG A 11 11.23 9.84 -25.58
CA ARG A 11 10.04 10.69 -25.56
C ARG A 11 9.49 10.80 -24.11
N PRO A 12 9.10 12.01 -23.65
CA PRO A 12 8.55 12.21 -22.32
C PRO A 12 7.41 11.23 -22.00
N ARG A 13 7.38 10.78 -20.74
CA ARG A 13 6.42 9.82 -20.18
C ARG A 13 4.98 10.29 -20.43
N ASP A 14 4.11 9.38 -20.86
CA ASP A 14 2.69 9.67 -21.06
C ASP A 14 1.89 9.15 -19.87
N LEU A 15 1.80 9.98 -18.83
CA LEU A 15 1.10 9.66 -17.57
C LEU A 15 -0.40 9.37 -17.77
N SER A 16 -0.99 9.90 -18.85
CA SER A 16 -2.39 9.63 -19.18
C SER A 16 -2.60 8.16 -19.56
N LYS A 17 -1.64 7.54 -20.23
CA LYS A 17 -1.72 6.12 -20.62
C LYS A 17 -1.49 5.18 -19.43
N ASP A 18 -0.61 5.57 -18.52
CA ASP A 18 -0.37 4.81 -17.30
C ASP A 18 -1.65 4.77 -16.46
N GLU A 19 -2.29 5.93 -16.24
CA GLU A 19 -3.55 5.98 -15.48
C GLU A 19 -4.68 5.22 -16.19
N ALA A 20 -4.81 5.35 -17.52
CA ALA A 20 -5.80 4.58 -18.27
C ALA A 20 -5.60 3.05 -18.11
N THR A 21 -4.35 2.60 -18.04
CA THR A 21 -4.00 1.19 -17.81
C THR A 21 -4.37 0.74 -16.39
N LEU A 22 -4.10 1.57 -15.38
CA LEU A 22 -4.47 1.28 -13.99
C LEU A 22 -6.01 1.26 -13.79
N VAL A 23 -6.74 2.20 -14.42
CA VAL A 23 -8.20 2.23 -14.41
C VAL A 23 -8.79 0.97 -15.06
N ALA A 24 -8.29 0.60 -16.24
CA ALA A 24 -8.72 -0.62 -16.93
C ALA A 24 -8.46 -1.88 -16.09
N THR A 25 -7.32 -1.94 -15.40
CA THR A 25 -6.97 -3.03 -14.50
C THR A 25 -7.95 -3.13 -13.33
N ARG A 26 -8.22 -2.01 -12.63
CA ARG A 26 -9.20 -1.98 -11.53
C ARG A 26 -10.59 -2.42 -11.97
N ARG A 27 -11.02 -1.97 -13.16
CA ARG A 27 -12.31 -2.33 -13.73
C ARG A 27 -12.42 -3.82 -14.01
N LEU A 28 -11.43 -4.40 -14.70
CA LEU A 28 -11.40 -5.84 -14.98
C LEU A 28 -11.35 -6.68 -13.71
N LEU A 29 -10.57 -6.28 -12.70
CA LEU A 29 -10.55 -6.97 -11.41
C LEU A 29 -11.96 -7.03 -10.80
N SER A 30 -12.69 -5.91 -10.81
CA SER A 30 -14.05 -5.85 -10.26
C SER A 30 -15.10 -6.59 -11.09
N GLU A 31 -14.93 -6.69 -12.41
CA GLU A 31 -15.93 -7.28 -13.31
C GLU A 31 -15.74 -8.79 -13.50
N VAL A 32 -14.48 -9.24 -13.67
CA VAL A 32 -14.17 -10.64 -14.06
C VAL A 32 -13.27 -11.37 -13.06
N GLY A 33 -12.81 -10.67 -12.02
CA GLY A 33 -11.96 -11.21 -10.97
C GLY A 33 -10.48 -11.31 -11.37
N TYR A 34 -9.66 -11.70 -10.38
CA TYR A 34 -8.20 -11.78 -10.53
C TYR A 34 -7.76 -12.68 -11.68
N GLN A 35 -8.24 -13.93 -11.70
CA GLN A 35 -7.76 -14.96 -12.65
C GLN A 35 -8.04 -14.61 -14.12
N GLN A 36 -9.15 -13.93 -14.41
CA GLN A 36 -9.53 -13.56 -15.79
C GLN A 36 -8.95 -12.20 -16.23
N THR A 37 -8.34 -11.45 -15.32
CA THR A 37 -7.71 -10.16 -15.62
C THR A 37 -6.35 -10.38 -16.29
N THR A 38 -6.30 -10.36 -17.62
CA THR A 38 -5.08 -10.58 -18.41
C THR A 38 -4.50 -9.27 -18.97
N VAL A 39 -3.18 -9.22 -19.21
CA VAL A 39 -2.52 -8.05 -19.83
C VAL A 39 -3.12 -7.71 -21.19
N ALA A 40 -3.50 -8.72 -21.98
CA ALA A 40 -4.16 -8.50 -23.27
C ALA A 40 -5.56 -7.86 -23.13
N ALA A 41 -6.35 -8.30 -22.14
CA ALA A 41 -7.65 -7.69 -21.86
C ALA A 41 -7.50 -6.25 -21.36
N ILE A 42 -6.51 -5.99 -20.50
CA ILE A 42 -6.19 -4.64 -20.00
C ILE A 42 -5.77 -3.74 -21.15
N ALA A 43 -4.83 -4.18 -21.99
CA ALA A 43 -4.33 -3.43 -23.15
C ALA A 43 -5.48 -3.02 -24.08
N ARG A 44 -6.38 -3.96 -24.40
CA ARG A 44 -7.57 -3.70 -25.21
C ARG A 44 -8.48 -2.66 -24.58
N MET A 45 -8.75 -2.75 -23.28
CA MET A 45 -9.63 -1.82 -22.57
C MET A 45 -9.02 -0.42 -22.42
N ALA A 46 -7.72 -0.33 -22.16
CA ALA A 46 -6.99 0.92 -21.98
C ALA A 46 -6.60 1.60 -23.31
N GLY A 47 -6.81 0.94 -24.46
CA GLY A 47 -6.41 1.47 -25.76
C GLY A 47 -4.89 1.56 -25.94
N VAL A 48 -4.13 0.69 -25.28
CA VAL A 48 -2.66 0.63 -25.35
C VAL A 48 -2.21 -0.72 -25.91
N ASN A 49 -0.94 -0.85 -26.29
CA ASN A 49 -0.38 -2.14 -26.70
C ASN A 49 0.31 -2.85 -25.53
N THR A 50 0.30 -4.18 -25.56
CA THR A 50 0.92 -5.03 -24.53
C THR A 50 2.40 -4.73 -24.29
N PRO A 51 3.25 -4.50 -25.31
CA PRO A 51 4.65 -4.10 -25.08
C PRO A 51 4.78 -2.78 -24.29
N ALA A 52 3.86 -1.83 -24.45
CA ALA A 52 3.88 -0.59 -23.68
C ALA A 52 3.60 -0.83 -22.19
N ILE A 53 2.69 -1.77 -21.87
CA ILE A 53 2.42 -2.18 -20.49
C ILE A 53 3.67 -2.83 -19.90
N TYR A 54 4.27 -3.81 -20.58
CA TYR A 54 5.43 -4.54 -20.05
C TYR A 54 6.68 -3.68 -19.81
N ARG A 55 6.85 -2.58 -20.56
CA ARG A 55 7.92 -1.61 -20.28
C ARG A 55 7.77 -0.94 -18.92
N ARG A 56 6.54 -0.78 -18.43
CA ARG A 56 6.24 -0.10 -17.16
C ARG A 56 6.04 -1.09 -16.01
N TRP A 57 5.29 -2.15 -16.28
CA TRP A 57 5.01 -3.24 -15.35
C TRP A 57 5.55 -4.55 -15.93
N PRO A 58 6.72 -5.01 -15.48
CA PRO A 58 7.37 -6.20 -16.04
C PRO A 58 6.53 -7.47 -15.95
N THR A 59 5.60 -7.52 -14.99
CA THR A 59 4.68 -8.65 -14.80
C THR A 59 3.24 -8.17 -14.65
N ARG A 60 2.28 -9.09 -14.86
CA ARG A 60 0.85 -8.84 -14.62
C ARG A 60 0.61 -8.48 -13.15
N GLU A 61 1.30 -9.16 -12.25
CA GLU A 61 1.16 -9.01 -10.81
C GLU A 61 1.66 -7.63 -10.37
N ALA A 62 2.74 -7.11 -10.98
CA ALA A 62 3.23 -5.76 -10.70
C ALA A 62 2.20 -4.69 -11.12
N LEU A 63 1.52 -4.88 -12.24
CA LEU A 63 0.43 -4.00 -12.68
C LEU A 63 -0.77 -4.09 -11.73
N ILE A 64 -1.18 -5.30 -11.33
CA ILE A 64 -2.31 -5.49 -10.42
C ILE A 64 -2.01 -4.89 -9.04
N GLU A 65 -0.79 -5.07 -8.53
CA GLU A 65 -0.36 -4.45 -7.27
C GLU A 65 -0.47 -2.92 -7.31
N GLU A 66 0.08 -2.27 -8.34
CA GLU A 66 -0.02 -0.81 -8.48
C GLU A 66 -1.48 -0.36 -8.69
N ALA A 67 -2.30 -1.15 -9.39
CA ALA A 67 -3.72 -0.84 -9.58
C ALA A 67 -4.53 -0.93 -8.27
N VAL A 68 -4.21 -1.88 -7.40
CA VAL A 68 -4.92 -2.15 -6.14
C VAL A 68 -4.45 -1.23 -5.02
N HIS A 69 -3.14 -1.10 -4.83
CA HIS A 69 -2.54 -0.34 -3.72
C HIS A 69 -2.31 1.14 -4.08
N GLY A 70 -2.40 1.47 -5.38
CA GLY A 70 -2.09 2.78 -5.92
C GLY A 70 -0.61 2.91 -6.27
N THR A 71 -0.28 4.00 -6.96
CA THR A 71 1.12 4.44 -7.03
C THR A 71 1.57 4.74 -5.59
N GLY A 72 2.82 4.43 -5.25
CA GLY A 72 3.39 4.66 -3.91
C GLY A 72 3.47 6.14 -3.45
N GLY A 73 2.57 6.99 -3.95
CA GLY A 73 2.41 8.41 -3.65
C GLY A 73 0.94 8.84 -3.61
N HIS A 74 0.01 7.97 -3.21
CA HIS A 74 -1.28 8.50 -2.75
C HIS A 74 -1.01 9.53 -1.65
N PRO A 75 -1.69 10.70 -1.67
CA PRO A 75 -1.54 11.69 -0.61
C PRO A 75 -1.74 11.00 0.72
N LEU A 76 -0.75 11.13 1.59
CA LEU A 76 -0.88 10.78 2.99
C LEU A 76 -1.89 11.77 3.59
N PRO A 77 -2.68 11.35 4.58
CA PRO A 77 -3.54 12.30 5.26
C PRO A 77 -2.70 13.42 5.87
N ASP A 78 -3.21 14.64 5.84
CA ASP A 78 -2.62 15.74 6.58
C ASP A 78 -2.67 15.41 8.08
N GLU A 79 -1.56 15.64 8.79
CA GLU A 79 -1.52 15.45 10.24
C GLU A 79 -2.33 16.55 10.93
N SER A 80 -3.26 16.14 11.78
CA SER A 80 -4.04 17.03 12.64
C SER A 80 -3.22 17.56 13.82
N GLY A 81 -2.13 16.87 14.16
CA GLY A 81 -1.32 17.13 15.35
C GLY A 81 -1.80 16.42 16.61
N ASP A 82 -2.83 15.56 16.50
CA ASP A 82 -3.28 14.63 17.53
C ASP A 82 -3.18 13.19 16.99
N LEU A 83 -2.29 12.39 17.59
CA LEU A 83 -2.00 11.03 17.16
C LEU A 83 -3.26 10.17 17.11
N ARG A 84 -4.20 10.35 18.06
CA ARG A 84 -5.42 9.53 18.09
C ARG A 84 -6.30 9.81 16.87
N THR A 85 -6.50 11.08 16.53
CA THR A 85 -7.22 11.52 15.34
C THR A 85 -6.51 11.08 14.06
N ASP A 86 -5.19 11.17 14.03
CA ASP A 86 -4.39 10.74 12.87
C ASP A 86 -4.50 9.23 12.67
N LEU A 87 -4.38 8.41 13.72
CA LEU A 87 -4.56 6.96 13.66
C LEU A 87 -5.96 6.57 13.16
N ALA A 88 -7.01 7.25 13.60
CA ALA A 88 -8.37 7.02 13.09
C ALA A 88 -8.48 7.32 11.59
N THR A 89 -7.84 8.38 11.13
CA THR A 89 -7.77 8.73 9.70
C THR A 89 -7.04 7.66 8.90
N TRP A 90 -5.92 7.16 9.40
CA TRP A 90 -5.17 6.07 8.78
C TRP A 90 -5.99 4.77 8.71
N VAL A 91 -6.64 4.37 9.80
CA VAL A 91 -7.53 3.19 9.83
C VAL A 91 -8.63 3.30 8.78
N ARG A 92 -9.30 4.46 8.72
CA ARG A 92 -10.38 4.71 7.75
C ARG A 92 -9.89 4.60 6.30
N ILE A 93 -8.76 5.24 5.99
CA ILE A 93 -8.18 5.20 4.64
C ILE A 93 -7.85 3.77 4.22
N PHE A 94 -7.22 2.99 5.10
CA PHE A 94 -6.84 1.61 4.81
C PHE A 94 -8.07 0.70 4.66
N LEU A 95 -9.08 0.85 5.53
CA LEU A 95 -10.32 0.11 5.43
C LEU A 95 -11.04 0.37 4.10
N ILE A 96 -11.24 1.65 3.75
CA ILE A 96 -11.92 2.04 2.51
C ILE A 96 -11.16 1.48 1.30
N ARG A 97 -9.82 1.54 1.30
CA ARG A 97 -8.99 0.99 0.22
C ARG A 97 -9.15 -0.52 0.12
N ALA A 98 -9.10 -1.25 1.23
CA ALA A 98 -9.26 -2.70 1.26
C ALA A 98 -10.67 -3.15 0.83
N ALA A 99 -11.70 -2.34 1.11
CA ALA A 99 -13.08 -2.62 0.75
C ALA A 99 -13.40 -2.35 -0.73
N ARG A 100 -12.51 -1.71 -1.50
CA ARG A 100 -12.74 -1.44 -2.93
C ARG A 100 -12.96 -2.76 -3.70
N PRO A 101 -13.90 -2.82 -4.66
CA PRO A 101 -14.15 -4.04 -5.43
C PRO A 101 -12.90 -4.63 -6.09
N ALA A 102 -12.03 -3.77 -6.66
CA ALA A 102 -10.77 -4.20 -7.25
C ALA A 102 -9.79 -4.81 -6.22
N ALA A 103 -9.73 -4.25 -5.00
CA ALA A 103 -8.90 -4.79 -3.93
C ALA A 103 -9.45 -6.12 -3.42
N ARG A 104 -10.78 -6.21 -3.22
CA ARG A 104 -11.49 -7.44 -2.88
C ARG A 104 -11.22 -8.58 -3.86
N ALA A 105 -11.22 -8.28 -5.15
CA ALA A 105 -10.91 -9.26 -6.18
C ALA A 105 -9.41 -9.56 -6.28
N GLY A 106 -8.55 -8.55 -6.16
CA GLY A 106 -7.13 -8.64 -6.49
C GLY A 106 -6.22 -9.14 -5.36
N VAL A 107 -6.41 -8.65 -4.13
CA VAL A 107 -5.50 -8.94 -2.99
C VAL A 107 -5.39 -10.44 -2.68
N PRO A 108 -6.49 -11.23 -2.62
CA PRO A 108 -6.36 -12.67 -2.35
C PRO A 108 -5.53 -13.40 -3.42
N GLY A 109 -5.68 -13.01 -4.69
CA GLY A 109 -4.90 -13.57 -5.80
C GLY A 109 -3.42 -13.21 -5.74
N LEU A 110 -3.11 -11.94 -5.43
CA LEU A 110 -1.73 -11.49 -5.23
C LEU A 110 -1.04 -12.24 -4.08
N LEU A 111 -1.76 -12.46 -2.97
CA LEU A 111 -1.24 -13.23 -1.83
C LEU A 111 -1.02 -14.70 -2.20
N ALA A 112 -1.95 -15.31 -2.95
CA ALA A 112 -1.79 -16.66 -3.46
C ALA A 112 -0.56 -16.81 -4.37
N ASP A 113 -0.28 -15.80 -5.20
CA ASP A 113 0.87 -15.80 -6.13
C ASP A 113 2.19 -15.42 -5.43
N SER A 114 2.17 -15.02 -4.16
CA SER A 114 3.35 -14.58 -3.40
C SER A 114 4.10 -15.71 -2.67
N GLN A 115 4.30 -16.85 -3.34
CA GLN A 115 4.96 -18.03 -2.74
C GLN A 115 6.49 -17.99 -2.76
N THR A 116 7.09 -17.21 -3.67
CA THR A 116 8.55 -17.08 -3.77
C THR A 116 9.07 -15.87 -2.99
N GLN A 117 10.36 -15.85 -2.70
CA GLN A 117 10.99 -14.72 -2.02
C GLN A 117 10.86 -13.43 -2.84
N GLU A 118 11.06 -13.51 -4.14
CA GLU A 118 10.99 -12.38 -5.07
C GLU A 118 9.59 -11.77 -5.09
N ALA A 119 8.56 -12.62 -5.11
CA ALA A 119 7.18 -12.16 -5.08
C ALA A 119 6.83 -11.45 -3.76
N ARG A 120 7.29 -11.99 -2.62
CA ARG A 120 7.15 -11.34 -1.30
C ARG A 120 7.89 -10.01 -1.23
N GLN A 121 9.10 -9.93 -1.76
CA GLN A 121 9.89 -8.69 -1.76
C GLN A 121 9.23 -7.59 -2.60
N ARG A 122 8.63 -7.95 -3.72
CA ARG A 122 7.87 -7.02 -4.56
C ARG A 122 6.63 -6.46 -3.83
N LEU A 123 5.87 -7.32 -3.15
CA LEU A 123 4.74 -6.91 -2.32
C LEU A 123 5.16 -6.03 -1.13
N LEU A 124 6.34 -6.28 -0.55
CA LEU A 124 6.89 -5.39 0.46
C LEU A 124 7.29 -4.05 -0.17
N ALA A 125 7.98 -4.05 -1.31
CA ALA A 125 8.48 -2.82 -1.94
C ALA A 125 7.36 -1.81 -2.24
N ILE A 126 6.19 -2.26 -2.69
CA ILE A 126 5.06 -1.35 -2.96
C ILE A 126 4.56 -0.62 -1.71
N GLY A 127 4.62 -1.28 -0.55
CA GLY A 127 4.22 -0.69 0.74
C GLY A 127 5.31 0.11 1.45
N ALA A 128 6.53 0.19 0.92
CA ALA A 128 7.64 0.85 1.62
C ALA A 128 7.40 2.36 1.86
N PRO A 129 6.88 3.15 0.90
CA PRO A 129 6.63 4.58 1.12
C PRO A 129 5.58 4.83 2.21
N VAL A 130 4.49 4.04 2.23
CA VAL A 130 3.42 4.22 3.22
C VAL A 130 3.86 3.79 4.63
N ARG A 131 4.74 2.78 4.74
CA ARG A 131 5.36 2.42 6.03
C ARG A 131 6.29 3.51 6.55
N LYS A 132 7.08 4.12 5.66
CA LYS A 132 7.93 5.27 6.01
C LYS A 132 7.10 6.44 6.54
N ALA A 133 6.00 6.75 5.86
CA ALA A 133 5.07 7.79 6.31
C ALA A 133 4.42 7.50 7.66
N PHE A 134 4.08 6.24 7.92
CA PHE A 134 3.53 5.84 9.21
C PHE A 134 4.57 5.94 10.34
N GLN A 135 5.84 5.62 10.05
CA GLN A 135 6.94 5.88 10.97
C GLN A 135 7.08 7.38 11.26
N GLU A 136 7.04 8.23 10.22
CA GLU A 136 7.13 9.68 10.36
C GLU A 136 6.01 10.26 11.23
N LEU A 137 4.77 9.76 11.08
CA LEU A 137 3.65 10.11 11.97
C LEU A 137 3.96 9.81 13.45
N LEU A 138 4.49 8.61 13.74
CA LEU A 138 4.81 8.20 15.10
C LEU A 138 6.00 8.99 15.66
N ASP A 139 7.02 9.26 14.84
CA ASP A 139 8.15 10.10 15.23
C ASP A 139 7.69 11.52 15.57
N GLY A 140 6.73 12.07 14.81
CA GLY A 140 6.10 13.35 15.09
C GLY A 140 5.36 13.35 16.45
N ALA A 141 4.62 12.29 16.74
CA ALA A 141 3.92 12.15 18.03
C ALA A 141 4.90 12.01 19.22
N VAL A 142 6.03 11.32 19.04
CA VAL A 142 7.13 11.27 20.03
C VAL A 142 7.69 12.68 20.26
N ALA A 143 7.97 13.43 19.19
CA ALA A 143 8.51 14.79 19.30
C ALA A 143 7.55 15.75 20.01
N ARG A 144 6.23 15.52 19.91
CA ARG A 144 5.19 16.27 20.63
C ARG A 144 4.94 15.77 22.07
N GLY A 145 5.57 14.66 22.47
CA GLY A 145 5.42 14.08 23.80
C GLY A 145 4.10 13.34 24.02
N GLU A 146 3.40 12.95 22.95
CA GLU A 146 2.14 12.19 23.04
C GLU A 146 2.36 10.71 23.39
N ILE A 147 3.51 10.15 22.99
CA ILE A 147 3.91 8.76 23.22
C ILE A 147 5.41 8.70 23.54
N ALA A 148 5.84 7.62 24.21
CA ALA A 148 7.25 7.39 24.51
C ALA A 148 8.05 7.00 23.26
N ALA A 149 9.37 7.22 23.29
CA ALA A 149 10.26 6.69 22.27
C ALA A 149 10.32 5.15 22.31
N GLY A 150 10.74 4.52 21.21
CA GLY A 150 10.90 3.06 21.12
C GLY A 150 9.66 2.29 20.65
N VAL A 151 8.60 2.99 20.21
CA VAL A 151 7.45 2.35 19.57
C VAL A 151 7.87 1.59 18.32
N ASN A 152 7.48 0.31 18.22
CA ASN A 152 7.68 -0.48 17.01
C ASN A 152 6.63 -0.11 15.94
N ALA A 153 6.96 0.88 15.10
CA ALA A 153 6.08 1.34 14.03
C ALA A 153 5.71 0.24 13.04
N MET A 154 6.65 -0.67 12.73
CA MET A 154 6.40 -1.79 11.82
C MET A 154 5.31 -2.70 12.37
N PHE A 155 5.39 -3.04 13.65
CA PHE A 155 4.39 -3.86 14.32
C PHE A 155 3.00 -3.19 14.35
N LEU A 156 2.94 -1.90 14.68
CA LEU A 156 1.68 -1.15 14.65
C LEU A 156 1.10 -1.04 13.23
N PHE A 157 1.96 -0.86 12.23
CA PHE A 157 1.54 -0.84 10.83
C PHE A 157 1.01 -2.20 10.38
N ASP A 158 1.63 -3.30 10.80
CA ASP A 158 1.17 -4.66 10.48
C ASP A 158 -0.21 -4.93 11.11
N LEU A 159 -0.46 -4.48 12.34
CA LEU A 159 -1.77 -4.54 12.98
C LEU A 159 -2.82 -3.71 12.22
N LEU A 160 -2.49 -2.46 11.90
CA LEU A 160 -3.33 -1.55 11.12
C LEU A 160 -3.70 -2.18 9.77
N SER A 161 -2.68 -2.52 8.98
CA SER A 161 -2.80 -3.00 7.60
C SER A 161 -3.47 -4.38 7.56
N GLY A 162 -3.05 -5.30 8.43
CA GLY A 162 -3.60 -6.65 8.50
C GLY A 162 -5.08 -6.66 8.89
N THR A 163 -5.43 -5.92 9.97
CA THR A 163 -6.81 -5.87 10.47
C THR A 163 -7.76 -5.19 9.47
N THR A 164 -7.37 -4.04 8.93
CA THR A 164 -8.18 -3.32 7.93
C THR A 164 -8.31 -4.09 6.62
N THR A 165 -7.24 -4.76 6.17
CA THR A 165 -7.28 -5.61 4.96
C THR A 165 -8.24 -6.77 5.17
N MET A 166 -8.08 -7.54 6.25
CA MET A 166 -8.95 -8.69 6.52
C MET A 166 -10.41 -8.26 6.65
N ARG A 167 -10.70 -7.17 7.38
CA ARG A 167 -12.06 -6.64 7.51
C ARG A 167 -12.60 -6.15 6.18
N GLY A 168 -11.87 -5.33 5.44
CA GLY A 168 -12.30 -4.80 4.15
C GLY A 168 -12.61 -5.91 3.15
N LEU A 169 -11.80 -6.96 3.10
CA LEU A 169 -12.01 -8.12 2.24
C LEU A 169 -13.25 -8.93 2.61
N THR A 170 -13.52 -9.12 3.90
CA THR A 170 -14.58 -10.04 4.37
C THR A 170 -15.90 -9.37 4.71
N ARG A 171 -15.86 -8.18 5.31
CA ARG A 171 -17.02 -7.42 5.82
C ARG A 171 -17.18 -6.05 5.14
N GLY A 172 -16.11 -5.52 4.54
CA GLY A 172 -16.18 -4.22 3.86
C GLY A 172 -16.16 -3.08 4.87
N VAL A 173 -17.09 -2.14 4.72
CA VAL A 173 -17.20 -0.93 5.57
C VAL A 173 -18.44 -0.97 6.49
N GLU A 174 -19.00 -2.16 6.72
CA GLU A 174 -20.02 -2.35 7.76
C GLU A 174 -19.49 -1.85 9.11
N ASP A 175 -20.32 -1.11 9.85
CA ASP A 175 -19.98 -0.48 11.14
C ASP A 175 -18.61 0.23 11.12
N GLU A 176 -18.35 1.01 10.05
CA GLU A 176 -17.06 1.66 9.81
C GLU A 176 -16.60 2.50 11.00
N GLU A 177 -17.48 3.33 11.56
CA GLU A 177 -17.14 4.26 12.65
C GLU A 177 -16.70 3.52 13.91
N ASP A 178 -17.50 2.57 14.39
CA ASP A 178 -17.18 1.74 15.55
C ASP A 178 -15.87 0.98 15.38
N PHE A 179 -15.62 0.45 14.17
CA PHE A 179 -14.37 -0.26 13.89
C PHE A 179 -13.16 0.67 13.81
N VAL A 180 -13.31 1.84 13.18
CA VAL A 180 -12.26 2.86 13.11
C VAL A 180 -11.87 3.28 14.53
N ASP A 181 -12.85 3.59 15.36
CA ASP A 181 -12.63 4.03 16.74
C ASP A 181 -11.98 2.94 17.59
N ALA A 182 -12.45 1.69 17.48
CA ALA A 182 -11.90 0.57 18.24
C ALA A 182 -10.44 0.27 17.84
N LEU A 183 -10.13 0.20 16.54
CA LEU A 183 -8.77 -0.09 16.08
C LEU A 183 -7.83 1.08 16.33
N ALA A 184 -8.24 2.33 16.07
CA ALA A 184 -7.43 3.51 16.35
C ALA A 184 -7.13 3.64 17.85
N GLY A 185 -8.14 3.44 18.71
CA GLY A 185 -7.95 3.41 20.16
C GLY A 185 -6.98 2.31 20.60
N SER A 186 -7.07 1.11 20.02
CA SER A 186 -6.16 0.01 20.32
C SER A 186 -4.72 0.31 19.90
N LEU A 187 -4.52 0.84 18.70
CA LEU A 187 -3.21 1.26 18.20
C LEU A 187 -2.61 2.37 19.08
N TYR A 188 -3.42 3.34 19.49
CA TYR A 188 -2.99 4.42 20.39
C TYR A 188 -2.55 3.87 21.76
N VAL A 189 -3.33 2.97 22.36
CA VAL A 189 -2.96 2.34 23.64
C VAL A 189 -1.63 1.59 23.52
N LEU A 190 -1.45 0.81 22.44
CA LEU A 190 -0.19 0.09 22.21
C LEU A 190 0.99 1.04 21.99
N ALA A 191 0.79 2.15 21.29
CA ALA A 191 1.82 3.17 21.08
C ALA A 191 2.19 3.87 22.39
N ALA A 192 1.20 4.26 23.19
CA ALA A 192 1.38 4.98 24.45
C ALA A 192 2.01 4.12 25.57
N HIS A 193 1.83 2.79 25.51
CA HIS A 193 2.33 1.85 26.51
C HIS A 193 3.45 0.95 25.98
N ALA A 194 4.03 1.29 24.82
CA ALA A 194 5.22 0.61 24.34
C ALA A 194 6.36 0.86 25.33
N THR A 195 6.62 -0.09 26.21
CA THR A 195 7.85 -0.12 27.00
C THR A 195 9.04 -0.23 26.05
N GLU A 196 10.09 0.54 26.30
CA GLU A 196 11.39 0.40 25.62
C GLU A 196 11.67 -1.09 25.43
N ALA A 197 11.69 -1.53 24.18
CA ALA A 197 12.00 -2.92 23.85
C ALA A 197 13.37 -3.21 24.49
N SER A 198 13.34 -3.95 25.59
CA SER A 198 14.53 -4.26 26.35
C SER A 198 15.53 -4.89 25.40
N ASP A 199 16.76 -4.40 25.48
CA ASP A 199 17.94 -4.78 24.73
C ASP A 199 18.09 -6.32 24.68
N VAL A 200 17.44 -6.98 23.71
CA VAL A 200 17.61 -8.42 23.43
C VAL A 200 18.90 -8.59 22.63
N THR A 201 20.00 -8.13 23.22
CA THR A 201 21.36 -8.35 22.71
C THR A 201 22.31 -8.86 23.80
N ALA A 202 21.80 -9.12 25.02
CA ALA A 202 22.61 -9.51 26.17
C ALA A 202 22.28 -10.90 26.76
N VAL A 203 21.95 -11.91 25.93
CA VAL A 203 22.04 -13.33 26.36
C VAL A 203 22.53 -14.17 25.19
N ASN A 204 23.80 -14.01 24.83
CA ASN A 204 24.59 -15.09 24.26
C ASN A 204 26.07 -14.84 24.58
N ARG A 205 26.41 -15.03 25.85
CA ARG A 205 27.77 -15.29 26.34
C ARG A 205 27.72 -16.49 27.26
#